data_AF-A0ABD5VQN3-F1
#
_entry.id   AF-A0ABD5VQN3-F1
#
_cell.length_a   1.000
_cell.length_b   1.000
_cell.length_c   1.000
_cell.angle_alpha   90.00
_cell.angle_beta   90.00
_cell.angle_gamma   90.00
#
_symmetry.space_group_name_H-M   'P 1'
#
loop_
_entity.id
_entity.type
_entity.pdbx_description
1 polymer ?
#
loop_
_entity_poly.entity_id
_entity_poly.type
_entity_poly.pdbx_seq_one_letter_code
_entity_poly.pdbx_strand_id
1 'polypeptide(L)'
;MFLGTSFPRPVAKLEVLWRPREGTDVQRVHWVDDAVSLGWHKDDDHPGFGTTHFQLEGDDEAIHEPGNIEVEAPLSFLEICLDRLPEELQQTTEF
;
A
#
# COMPACT_ATOMS: atom_id res chain seq x y z
N MET A 1 -7.85 -8.52 16.27
CA MET A 1 -6.94 -9.09 15.26
C MET A 1 -7.08 -8.21 14.03
N PHE A 2 -5.99 -7.67 13.47
CA PHE A 2 -6.05 -6.69 12.37
C PHE A 2 -6.81 -7.22 11.13
N LEU A 3 -6.72 -8.53 10.86
CA LEU A 3 -7.43 -9.20 9.76
C LEU A 3 -8.73 -9.91 10.19
N GLY A 4 -9.10 -9.87 11.47
CA GLY A 4 -10.29 -10.55 12.00
C GLY A 4 -10.24 -12.09 12.03
N THR A 5 -9.46 -12.71 11.15
CA THR A 5 -9.25 -14.17 10.99
C THR A 5 -7.77 -14.52 10.88
N SER A 6 -7.44 -15.82 10.95
CA SER A 6 -6.08 -16.29 10.70
C SER A 6 -5.71 -16.09 9.23
N PHE A 7 -4.55 -15.49 8.99
CA PHE A 7 -3.99 -15.27 7.65
C PHE A 7 -2.85 -16.28 7.41
N PRO A 8 -2.70 -16.84 6.18
CA PRO A 8 -1.77 -17.94 5.93
C PRO A 8 -0.30 -17.52 6.04
N ARG A 9 0.00 -16.23 5.90
CA ARG A 9 1.36 -15.69 5.96
C ARG A 9 1.66 -15.17 7.37
N PRO A 10 2.48 -15.89 8.17
CA PRO A 10 2.64 -15.62 9.60
C PRO A 10 3.66 -14.51 9.89
N VAL A 11 4.45 -14.12 8.88
CA VAL A 11 5.51 -13.10 9.00
C VAL A 11 5.37 -12.13 7.85
N ALA A 12 5.40 -10.84 8.18
CA ALA A 12 5.43 -9.76 7.21
C ALA A 12 6.10 -8.53 7.81
N LYS A 13 6.45 -7.59 6.94
CA LYS A 13 6.94 -6.26 7.30
C LYS A 13 5.95 -5.23 6.77
N LEU A 14 5.53 -4.32 7.64
CA LEU A 14 4.84 -3.10 7.23
C LEU A 14 5.86 -1.95 7.21
N GLU A 15 6.12 -1.41 6.03
CA GLU A 15 6.96 -0.24 5.82
C GLU A 15 6.09 1.01 5.74
N VAL A 16 6.45 2.02 6.52
CA VAL A 16 5.80 3.34 6.49
C VAL A 16 6.87 4.38 6.25
N LEU A 17 6.65 5.21 5.24
CA LEU A 17 7.56 6.27 4.83
C LEU A 17 6.82 7.58 4.68
N TRP A 18 7.44 8.64 5.19
CA TRP A 18 7.02 10.01 4.99
C TRP A 18 8.25 10.88 4.74
N ARG A 19 8.27 11.63 3.64
CA ARG A 19 9.33 12.56 3.28
C ARG A 19 8.70 13.87 2.80
N PRO A 20 8.71 14.93 3.62
CA PRO A 20 8.25 16.24 3.20
C PRO A 20 9.06 16.77 2.01
N ARG A 21 8.41 17.40 1.04
CA ARG A 21 9.09 18.06 -0.10
C ARG A 21 8.44 19.40 -0.44
N GLU A 22 9.17 20.25 -1.15
CA GLU A 22 8.56 21.42 -1.78
C GLU A 22 7.63 20.93 -2.91
N GLY A 23 6.33 21.22 -2.80
CA GLY A 23 5.30 20.68 -3.68
C GLY A 23 4.58 19.49 -3.05
N THR A 24 4.82 18.28 -3.57
CA THR A 24 4.12 17.07 -3.16
C THR A 24 4.99 16.22 -2.24
N ASP A 25 4.48 15.93 -1.04
CA ASP A 25 5.15 15.03 -0.10
C ASP A 25 5.20 13.60 -0.63
N VAL A 26 6.31 12.91 -0.37
CA VAL A 26 6.44 11.49 -0.71
C VAL A 26 5.98 10.64 0.47
N GLN A 27 5.05 9.73 0.22
CA GLN A 27 4.44 8.86 1.22
C GLN A 27 4.36 7.42 0.72
N ARG A 28 4.59 6.45 1.61
CA ARG A 28 4.42 5.03 1.28
C ARG A 28 3.93 4.27 2.51
N VAL A 29 2.94 3.42 2.31
CA VAL A 29 2.54 2.37 3.26
C VAL A 29 2.55 1.06 2.48
N HIS A 30 3.45 0.15 2.84
CA HIS A 30 3.76 -1.03 2.04
C HIS A 30 3.86 -2.28 2.93
N TRP A 31 3.08 -3.30 2.62
CA TRP A 31 3.17 -4.63 3.19
C TRP A 31 4.11 -5.49 2.35
N VAL A 32 4.98 -6.26 3.01
CA VAL A 32 5.89 -7.21 2.36
C VAL A 32 5.90 -8.51 3.14
N ASP A 33 5.53 -9.60 2.49
CA ASP A 33 5.68 -10.96 3.02
C ASP A 33 6.48 -11.85 2.06
N ASP A 34 6.37 -13.17 2.19
CA ASP A 34 7.10 -14.15 1.40
C ASP A 34 6.48 -14.43 0.02
N ALA A 35 5.27 -13.95 -0.25
CA ALA A 35 4.55 -14.16 -1.51
C ALA A 35 4.30 -12.86 -2.28
N VAL A 36 4.01 -11.76 -1.58
CA VAL A 36 3.62 -10.49 -2.19
C VAL A 36 4.27 -9.29 -1.51
N SER A 37 4.42 -8.22 -2.29
CA SER A 37 4.54 -6.86 -1.78
C SER A 37 3.39 -6.00 -2.29
N LEU A 38 2.69 -5.29 -1.42
CA LEU A 38 1.57 -4.46 -1.83
C LEU A 38 1.35 -3.23 -0.96
N GLY A 39 0.79 -2.17 -1.53
CA GLY A 39 0.41 -0.99 -0.77
C GLY A 39 0.28 0.27 -1.60
N TRP A 40 0.25 1.41 -0.92
CA TRP A 40 -0.07 2.71 -1.52
C TRP A 40 1.11 3.65 -1.47
N HIS A 41 1.37 4.28 -2.61
CA HIS A 41 2.45 5.23 -2.82
C HIS A 41 1.85 6.59 -3.20
N LYS A 42 2.46 7.65 -2.66
CA LYS A 42 2.35 9.03 -3.14
C LYS A 42 3.75 9.45 -3.51
N ASP A 43 4.05 9.46 -4.80
CA ASP A 43 5.32 9.88 -5.37
C ASP A 43 5.08 10.30 -6.83
N ASP A 44 6.14 10.65 -7.54
CA ASP A 44 6.07 11.05 -8.95
C ASP A 44 6.09 9.85 -9.91
N ASP A 45 6.09 8.62 -9.38
CA ASP A 45 6.04 7.42 -10.17
C ASP A 45 4.58 7.15 -10.61
N HIS A 46 4.41 6.76 -11.87
CA HIS A 46 3.10 6.53 -12.50
C HIS A 46 2.12 7.74 -12.46
N PRO A 47 2.49 8.90 -13.05
CA PRO A 47 1.65 10.10 -13.02
C PRO A 47 0.28 9.93 -13.69
N GLY A 48 0.08 8.85 -14.46
CA GLY A 48 -1.21 8.49 -15.06
C GLY A 48 -2.27 8.01 -14.06
N PHE A 49 -1.90 7.68 -12.82
CA PHE A 49 -2.80 7.18 -11.78
C PHE A 49 -3.25 8.24 -10.77
N GLY A 50 -2.91 9.50 -11.00
CA GLY A 50 -3.20 10.62 -10.10
C GLY A 50 -2.13 10.79 -9.04
N THR A 51 -2.49 11.40 -7.91
CA THR A 51 -1.55 11.73 -6.82
C THR A 51 -1.05 10.51 -6.06
N THR A 52 -1.83 9.43 -6.05
CA THR A 52 -1.51 8.21 -5.33
C THR A 52 -1.80 7.00 -6.19
N HIS A 53 -0.94 5.99 -6.14
CA HIS A 53 -1.17 4.71 -6.80
C HIS A 53 -1.10 3.55 -5.80
N PHE A 54 -1.81 2.48 -6.09
CA PHE A 54 -1.66 1.18 -5.45
C PHE A 54 -0.72 0.32 -6.30
N GLN A 55 0.15 -0.42 -5.63
CA GLN A 55 1.08 -1.36 -6.25
C GLN A 55 0.89 -2.73 -5.58
N LEU A 56 0.89 -3.79 -6.40
CA LEU A 56 0.94 -5.18 -5.96
C LEU A 56 1.95 -5.91 -6.84
N GLU A 57 2.97 -6.50 -6.21
CA GLU A 57 3.98 -7.34 -6.86
C GLU A 57 3.94 -8.75 -6.26
N GLY A 58 3.87 -9.76 -7.12
CA GLY A 58 4.09 -11.17 -6.79
C GLY A 58 5.14 -11.79 -7.71
N ASP A 59 5.28 -13.12 -7.71
CA ASP A 59 6.35 -13.84 -8.40
C ASP A 59 6.49 -13.52 -9.90
N ASP A 60 5.38 -13.29 -10.62
CA ASP A 60 5.38 -13.10 -12.08
C ASP A 60 4.64 -11.85 -12.57
N GLU A 61 4.01 -11.07 -11.69
CA GLU A 61 3.17 -9.93 -12.09
C GLU A 61 3.29 -8.73 -11.15
N ALA A 62 3.35 -7.54 -11.76
CA ALA A 62 3.30 -6.25 -11.06
C ALA A 62 2.08 -5.47 -11.56
N ILE A 63 1.11 -5.27 -10.67
CA ILE A 63 -0.12 -4.54 -10.91
C ILE A 63 0.02 -3.13 -10.34
N HIS A 64 -0.40 -2.13 -11.11
CA HIS A 64 -0.44 -0.74 -10.69
C HIS A 64 -1.81 -0.14 -11.02
N GLU A 65 -2.44 0.47 -10.02
CA GLU A 65 -3.79 1.02 -10.13
C GLU A 65 -3.90 2.38 -9.43
N PRO A 66 -4.90 3.22 -9.76
CA PRO A 66 -5.19 4.43 -9.00
C PRO A 66 -5.45 4.13 -7.51
N GLY A 67 -4.69 4.79 -6.63
CA GLY A 67 -4.84 4.62 -5.18
C GLY A 67 -6.08 5.30 -4.62
N ASN A 68 -6.57 6.37 -5.27
CA ASN A 68 -7.74 7.14 -4.86
C ASN A 68 -7.70 7.56 -3.38
N ILE A 69 -6.57 8.11 -2.94
CA ILE A 69 -6.36 8.68 -1.61
C ILE A 69 -6.03 10.17 -1.75
N GLU A 70 -7.00 11.04 -1.50
CA GLU A 70 -6.88 12.49 -1.69
C GLU A 70 -6.68 13.23 -0.35
N VAL A 71 -5.71 12.77 0.45
CA VAL A 71 -5.34 13.44 1.71
C VAL A 71 -3.87 13.83 1.71
N GLU A 72 -3.59 15.03 2.19
CA GLU A 72 -2.23 15.54 2.32
C GLU A 72 -1.61 15.15 3.67
N ALA A 73 -2.40 15.02 4.73
CA ALA A 73 -1.88 14.74 6.05
C ALA A 73 -1.31 13.31 6.18
N PRO A 74 -0.08 13.12 6.69
CA PRO A 74 0.57 11.81 6.85
C PRO A 74 -0.26 10.79 7.61
N LEU A 75 -0.85 11.25 8.72
CA LEU A 75 -1.61 10.38 9.60
C LEU A 75 -2.89 9.93 8.92
N SER A 76 -3.58 10.82 8.22
CA SER A 76 -4.79 10.47 7.47
C SER A 76 -4.50 9.51 6.33
N PHE A 77 -3.38 9.67 5.63
CA PHE A 77 -2.95 8.73 4.59
C PHE A 77 -2.68 7.34 5.19
N LEU A 78 -1.94 7.28 6.30
CA LEU A 78 -1.65 6.03 7.01
C LEU A 78 -2.93 5.34 7.49
N GLU A 79 -3.87 6.09 8.09
CA GLU A 79 -5.16 5.56 8.56
C GLU A 79 -5.94 4.92 7.42
N ILE A 80 -6.08 5.61 6.28
CA ILE A 80 -6.78 5.07 5.10
C ILE A 80 -6.11 3.81 4.58
N CYS A 81 -4.77 3.79 4.51
CA CYS A 81 -4.03 2.61 4.06
C CYS A 81 -4.25 1.42 5.00
N LEU A 82 -4.20 1.64 6.32
CA LEU A 82 -4.41 0.58 7.31
C LEU A 82 -5.86 0.07 7.31
N ASP A 83 -6.84 0.93 7.03
CA ASP A 83 -8.25 0.52 6.92
C ASP A 83 -8.51 -0.35 5.68
N ARG A 84 -7.83 -0.06 4.55
CA ARG A 84 -7.98 -0.81 3.29
C ARG A 84 -7.14 -2.09 3.22
N LEU A 85 -5.97 -2.10 3.88
CA LEU A 85 -4.99 -3.18 3.81
C LEU A 85 -5.56 -4.59 4.06
N PRO A 86 -6.47 -4.83 5.02
CA PRO A 86 -7.05 -6.15 5.22
C PRO A 86 -7.80 -6.72 4.01
N GLU A 87 -8.53 -5.88 3.27
CA GLU A 87 -9.30 -6.30 2.10
C GLU A 87 -8.37 -6.67 0.94
N GLU A 88 -7.33 -5.87 0.70
CA GLU A 88 -6.33 -6.17 -0.33
C GLU A 88 -5.52 -7.43 0.00
N LEU A 89 -5.17 -7.64 1.27
CA LEU A 89 -4.49 -8.87 1.70
C LEU A 89 -5.34 -10.12 1.51
N GLN A 90 -6.67 -10.02 1.69
CA GLN A 90 -7.55 -11.17 1.45
C GLN A 90 -7.55 -11.60 -0.01
N GLN A 91 -7.47 -10.65 -0.93
CA GLN A 91 -7.40 -10.93 -2.36
C GLN A 91 -6.10 -11.66 -2.75
N THR A 92 -5.05 -11.55 -1.93
CA THR A 92 -3.78 -12.22 -2.17
C THR A 92 -3.62 -13.56 -1.47
N THR A 93 -4.69 -14.13 -0.91
CA THR A 93 -4.61 -15.41 -0.15
C THR A 93 -4.15 -16.60 -1.02
N GLU A 94 -4.47 -16.57 -2.31
CA GLU A 94 -4.17 -17.64 -3.28
C GLU A 94 -2.85 -17.42 -4.05
N PHE A 95 -2.08 -16.38 -3.69
CA PHE A 95 -0.74 -16.14 -4.21
C PHE A 95 0.25 -17.13 -3.59
#